data_AF-A0A7V0LPS4-F1
#
_entry.id   AF-A0A7V0LPS4-F1
#
_cell.length_a   1.000
_cell.length_b   1.000
_cell.length_c   1.000
_cell.angle_alpha   90.00
_cell.angle_beta   90.00
_cell.angle_gamma   90.00
#
_symmetry.space_group_name_H-M   'P 1'
#
loop_
_entity.id
_entity.type
_entity.pdbx_description
1 polymer ?
#
loop_
_entity_poly.entity_id
_entity_poly.type
_entity_poly.pdbx_seq_one_letter_code
_entity_poly.pdbx_strand_id
1 'polypeptide(L)'
;GSGSVRIHDPSVQRQVFEILGITDEDAERRFGWFVKGLRFGTPPHAGFALGVDRLLALLQQERSIREVIPFPKTQTGLDPMSGSPTPVDDIQLEELGVELRPEVKAELGG
;
A
#
# COMPACT_ATOMS: atom_id res chain seq x y z
N GLY A 1 5.32 10.52 12.86
CA GLY A 1 5.15 9.05 12.83
C GLY A 1 3.95 8.68 13.68
N SER A 2 3.56 7.41 13.68
CA SER A 2 2.41 6.91 14.47
C SER A 2 2.53 5.42 14.73
N GLY A 3 1.81 4.92 15.73
CA GLY A 3 1.80 3.53 16.13
C GLY A 3 0.57 3.19 16.97
N SER A 4 0.34 1.90 17.20
CA SER A 4 -0.71 1.44 18.10
C SER A 4 -0.39 0.08 18.71
N VAL A 5 -1.06 -0.21 19.83
CA VAL A 5 -1.22 -1.57 20.33
C VAL A 5 -2.16 -2.30 19.38
N ARG A 6 -1.88 -3.59 19.13
CA ARG A 6 -2.65 -4.42 18.21
C ARG A 6 -3.55 -5.37 18.97
N ILE A 7 -4.69 -5.67 18.36
CA ILE A 7 -5.62 -6.68 18.86
C ILE A 7 -4.97 -8.04 18.64
N HIS A 8 -4.81 -8.80 19.72
CA HIS A 8 -4.30 -10.17 19.69
C HIS A 8 -5.39 -11.21 20.00
N ASP A 9 -6.56 -10.77 20.45
CA ASP A 9 -7.73 -11.62 20.71
C ASP A 9 -8.61 -11.74 19.46
N PRO A 10 -8.83 -12.96 18.92
CA PRO A 10 -9.68 -13.17 17.75
C PRO A 10 -11.14 -12.72 17.95
N SER A 11 -11.67 -12.80 19.16
CA SER A 11 -13.06 -12.41 19.47
C SER A 11 -13.24 -10.90 19.40
N VAL A 12 -12.29 -10.15 19.96
CA VAL A 12 -12.26 -8.68 19.87
C VAL A 12 -12.07 -8.23 18.43
N GLN A 13 -11.21 -8.90 17.67
CA GLN A 13 -11.00 -8.58 16.25
C GLN A 13 -12.28 -8.75 15.43
N ARG A 14 -13.10 -9.77 15.73
CA ARG A 14 -14.40 -9.99 15.08
C ARG A 14 -15.42 -8.90 15.43
N GLN A 15 -15.49 -8.48 16.69
CA GLN A 15 -16.34 -7.35 17.09
C GLN A 15 -15.98 -6.06 16.34
N VAL A 16 -14.68 -5.81 16.12
CA VAL A 16 -14.24 -4.65 15.33
C VAL A 16 -14.69 -4.78 13.86
N PHE A 17 -14.63 -5.98 13.27
CA PHE A 17 -15.14 -6.17 11.91
C PHE A 17 -16.64 -5.91 11.80
N GLU A 18 -17.42 -6.40 12.77
CA GLU A 18 -18.87 -6.14 12.85
C GLU A 18 -19.18 -4.63 12.92
N ILE A 19 -18.47 -3.90 13.79
CA ILE A 19 -18.62 -2.43 13.93
C ILE A 19 -18.26 -1.70 12.62
N LEU A 20 -17.29 -2.21 11.86
CA LEU A 20 -16.89 -1.67 10.56
C LEU A 20 -17.82 -2.11 9.42
N GLY A 21 -18.86 -2.90 9.69
CA GLY A 21 -19.81 -3.41 8.69
C GLY A 21 -19.20 -4.46 7.76
N ILE A 22 -18.12 -5.13 8.18
CA ILE A 22 -17.50 -6.22 7.43
C ILE A 22 -18.22 -7.50 7.80
N THR A 23 -18.88 -8.13 6.83
CA THR A 23 -19.58 -9.40 7.02
C THR A 23 -18.60 -10.52 7.38
N ASP A 24 -19.08 -11.58 8.03
CA ASP A 24 -18.25 -12.74 8.36
C ASP A 24 -17.63 -13.39 7.10
N GLU A 25 -18.37 -13.43 5.99
CA GLU A 25 -17.90 -13.96 4.72
C GLU A 25 -16.75 -13.10 4.16
N ASP A 26 -16.89 -11.78 4.14
CA ASP A 26 -15.83 -10.88 3.69
C ASP A 26 -14.63 -10.88 4.63
N ALA A 27 -14.87 -10.98 5.94
CA ALA A 27 -13.83 -11.07 6.95
C ALA A 27 -13.00 -12.35 6.76
N GLU A 28 -13.64 -13.50 6.53
CA GLU A 28 -12.94 -14.75 6.28
C GLU A 28 -12.19 -14.70 4.94
N ARG A 29 -12.83 -14.23 3.87
CA ARG A 29 -12.24 -14.13 2.53
C ARG A 29 -11.01 -13.24 2.48
N ARG A 30 -11.02 -12.10 3.19
CA ARG A 30 -9.93 -11.10 3.16
C ARG A 30 -8.92 -11.28 4.28
N PHE A 31 -9.38 -11.68 5.47
CA PHE A 31 -8.60 -11.67 6.71
C PHE A 31 -8.64 -12.99 7.47
N GLY A 32 -9.22 -14.07 6.94
CA GLY A 32 -9.32 -15.36 7.61
C GLY A 32 -7.96 -15.92 8.02
N TRP A 33 -6.95 -15.79 7.16
CA TRP A 33 -5.56 -16.16 7.48
C TRP A 33 -5.01 -15.39 8.70
N PHE A 34 -5.34 -14.10 8.81
CA PHE A 34 -4.88 -13.22 9.88
C PHE A 34 -5.58 -13.57 11.20
N VAL A 35 -6.91 -13.70 11.19
CA VAL A 35 -7.70 -14.07 12.36
C VAL A 35 -7.35 -15.48 12.85
N LYS A 36 -7.06 -16.41 11.94
CA LYS A 36 -6.55 -17.74 12.27
C LYS A 36 -5.18 -17.65 12.96
N GLY A 37 -4.29 -16.78 12.49
CA GLY A 37 -2.99 -16.50 13.11
C GLY A 37 -3.09 -16.11 14.58
N LEU A 38 -4.07 -15.26 14.93
CA LEU A 38 -4.31 -14.83 16.31
C LEU A 38 -4.58 -16.00 17.27
N ARG A 39 -5.20 -17.09 16.78
CA ARG A 39 -5.55 -18.27 17.58
C ARG A 39 -4.35 -19.13 18.01
N PHE A 40 -3.19 -18.96 17.38
CA PHE A 40 -1.99 -19.74 17.69
C PHE A 40 -1.13 -19.13 18.82
N GLY A 41 -1.73 -18.32 19.69
CA GLY A 41 -1.04 -17.72 20.83
C GLY A 41 -0.29 -16.44 20.46
N THR A 42 -0.90 -15.57 19.66
CA THR A 42 -0.31 -14.27 19.35
C THR A 42 -0.19 -13.45 20.64
N PRO A 43 1.01 -12.99 21.04
CA PRO A 43 1.18 -12.22 22.27
C PRO A 43 0.61 -10.80 22.12
N PRO A 44 0.36 -10.10 23.24
CA PRO A 44 0.17 -8.66 23.22
C PRO A 44 1.36 -7.99 22.50
N HIS A 45 1.08 -7.22 21.46
CA HIS A 45 2.10 -6.59 20.63
C HIS A 45 1.70 -5.18 20.25
N ALA A 46 2.71 -4.33 20.05
CA ALA A 46 2.56 -2.96 19.62
C ALA A 46 3.68 -2.61 18.66
N GLY A 47 3.44 -1.61 17.82
CA GLY A 47 4.45 -1.13 16.88
C GLY A 47 4.21 0.32 16.52
N PHE A 48 5.25 0.95 15.99
CA PHE A 48 5.21 2.31 15.47
C PHE A 48 6.01 2.42 14.18
N ALA A 49 5.68 3.41 13.38
CA ALA A 49 6.37 3.73 12.13
C ALA A 49 6.69 5.22 12.05
N LEU A 50 7.81 5.52 11.40
CA LEU A 50 8.28 6.87 11.11
C LEU A 50 8.30 7.08 9.60
N GLY A 51 7.85 8.26 9.15
CA GLY A 51 8.05 8.69 7.77
C GLY A 51 9.48 9.19 7.63
N VAL A 52 10.36 8.33 7.10
CA VAL A 52 11.81 8.60 7.03
C VAL A 52 12.10 9.83 6.16
N ASP A 53 11.46 9.98 5.01
CA ASP A 53 11.67 11.12 4.12
C ASP A 53 11.27 12.44 4.78
N ARG A 54 10.15 12.43 5.51
CA ARG A 54 9.69 13.61 6.27
C ARG A 54 10.67 13.94 7.40
N LEU A 55 11.16 12.92 8.11
CA LEU A 55 12.15 13.11 9.17
C LEU A 55 13.43 13.73 8.61
N LEU A 56 13.96 13.18 7.51
CA LEU A 56 15.17 13.68 6.87
C LEU A 56 15.00 15.10 6.33
N ALA A 57 13.87 15.41 5.69
CA ALA A 57 13.59 16.77 5.22
C ALA A 57 13.56 17.78 6.38
N LEU A 58 12.95 17.42 7.51
CA LEU A 58 12.96 18.28 8.70
C LEU A 58 14.38 18.47 9.27
N LEU A 59 15.18 17.40 9.36
CA LEU A 59 16.56 17.46 9.85
C LEU A 59 17.46 18.30 8.95
N GLN A 60 17.24 18.27 7.65
CA GLN A 60 17.98 19.05 6.65
C GLN A 60 17.36 20.43 6.37
N GLN A 61 16.28 20.79 7.07
CA GLN A 61 15.53 22.04 6.87
C GLN A 61 14.97 22.23 5.45
N GLU A 62 14.70 21.12 4.77
CA GLU A 62 14.17 21.11 3.42
C GLU A 62 12.65 21.32 3.40
N ARG A 63 12.19 22.15 2.47
CA ARG A 63 10.75 22.45 2.31
C ARG A 63 9.98 21.32 1.62
N SER A 64 10.68 20.44 0.93
CA SER A 64 10.13 19.36 0.11
C SER A 64 10.85 18.06 0.42
N ILE A 65 10.10 16.96 0.53
CA ILE A 65 10.71 15.62 0.66
C ILE A 65 11.47 15.20 -0.61
N ARG A 66 11.24 15.87 -1.75
CA ARG A 66 11.97 15.59 -3.00
C ARG A 66 13.46 15.88 -2.87
N GLU A 67 13.86 16.80 -1.99
CA GLU A 67 15.27 17.15 -1.77
C GLU A 67 16.04 16.06 -1.02
N VAL A 68 15.34 15.10 -0.41
CA VAL A 68 15.95 13.98 0.34
C VAL A 68 15.72 12.62 -0.31
N ILE A 69 15.13 12.61 -1.51
CA ILE A 69 14.88 11.41 -2.31
C ILE A 69 15.74 11.54 -3.58
N PRO A 70 16.66 10.61 -3.88
CA PRO A 70 17.56 10.74 -5.03
C PRO A 70 16.84 10.87 -6.39
N PHE A 71 15.74 10.13 -6.60
CA PHE A 71 14.97 10.13 -7.85
C PHE A 71 13.47 10.34 -7.56
N PRO A 72 13.08 11.57 -7.17
CA PRO A 72 11.74 11.86 -6.74
C PRO A 72 10.78 11.87 -7.93
N LYS A 73 9.50 11.57 -7.66
CA LYS A 73 8.44 11.67 -8.67
C LYS A 73 7.77 13.05 -8.65
N THR A 74 7.24 13.46 -9.80
CA THR A 74 6.40 14.65 -9.93
C THR A 74 5.05 14.43 -9.24
N GLN A 75 4.19 15.46 -9.21
CA GLN A 75 2.83 15.34 -8.67
C GLN A 75 1.95 14.40 -9.50
N THR A 76 2.28 14.17 -10.77
CA THR A 76 1.57 13.24 -11.66
C THR A 76 2.11 11.81 -11.57
N GLY A 77 3.08 11.54 -10.68
CA GLY A 77 3.69 10.22 -10.52
C GLY A 77 4.81 9.91 -11.53
N LEU A 78 5.14 10.85 -12.43
CA LEU A 78 6.18 10.68 -13.44
C LEU A 78 7.59 10.81 -12.82
N ASP A 79 8.52 10.00 -13.31
CA ASP A 79 9.95 10.13 -13.06
C ASP A 79 10.62 10.93 -14.17
N PRO A 80 11.06 12.17 -13.92
CA PRO A 80 11.68 13.00 -14.96
C PRO A 80 13.01 12.45 -15.48
N MET A 81 13.73 11.65 -14.69
CA MET A 81 15.03 11.13 -15.09
C MET A 81 14.88 9.96 -16.06
N SER A 82 13.98 9.03 -15.76
CA SER A 82 13.79 7.81 -16.56
C SER A 82 12.67 7.92 -17.59
N GLY A 83 11.82 8.95 -17.51
CA GLY A 83 10.62 9.06 -18.33
C GLY A 83 9.52 8.06 -17.96
N SER A 84 9.59 7.45 -16.78
CA SER A 84 8.64 6.45 -16.29
C SER A 84 7.35 7.09 -15.75
N PRO A 85 6.17 6.46 -15.87
CA PRO A 85 5.91 5.18 -16.54
C PRO A 85 5.98 5.28 -18.07
N THR A 86 6.27 4.16 -18.72
CA THR A 86 6.28 4.01 -20.18
C THR A 86 5.31 2.90 -20.59
N PRO A 87 4.85 2.88 -21.86
CA PRO A 87 4.15 1.72 -22.41
C PRO A 87 4.99 0.44 -22.27
N VAL A 88 4.30 -0.70 -22.24
CA VAL A 88 4.87 -2.06 -22.25
C VAL A 88 4.41 -2.78 -23.51
N ASP A 89 5.18 -3.78 -23.95
CA ASP A 89 4.84 -4.55 -25.14
C ASP A 89 3.61 -5.44 -24.89
N ASP A 90 2.79 -5.64 -25.92
CA ASP A 90 1.58 -6.48 -25.84
C ASP A 90 1.89 -7.92 -25.39
N ILE A 91 3.06 -8.46 -25.74
CA ILE A 91 3.50 -9.80 -25.31
C ILE A 91 3.57 -9.88 -23.78
N GLN A 92 4.07 -8.84 -23.11
CA GLN A 92 4.17 -8.82 -21.64
C GLN A 92 2.80 -8.75 -20.98
N LEU A 93 1.86 -8.04 -21.62
CA LEU A 93 0.47 -7.96 -21.16
C LEU A 93 -0.23 -9.32 -21.31
N GLU A 94 -0.02 -10.00 -22.43
CA GLU A 94 -0.55 -11.35 -22.70
C GLU A 94 0.00 -12.38 -21.71
N GLU A 95 1.31 -12.39 -21.46
CA GLU A 95 1.95 -13.27 -20.49
C GLU A 95 1.38 -13.12 -19.07
N LEU A 96 0.97 -11.90 -18.71
CA LEU A 96 0.35 -11.59 -17.41
C LEU A 96 -1.18 -11.80 -17.40
N GLY A 97 -1.79 -12.07 -18.55
CA GLY A 97 -3.25 -12.16 -18.69
C GLY A 97 -3.97 -10.83 -18.44
N VAL A 98 -3.32 -9.71 -18.76
CA VAL A 98 -3.84 -8.35 -18.56
C VAL A 98 -4.19 -7.73 -19.90
N GLU A 99 -5.35 -7.06 -19.98
CA GLU A 99 -5.71 -6.23 -21.14
C GLU A 99 -5.89 -4.78 -20.70
N LEU A 100 -5.30 -3.86 -21.46
CA LEU A 100 -5.54 -2.42 -21.28
C LEU A 100 -6.90 -2.05 -21.87
N ARG A 101 -7.70 -1.29 -21.11
CA ARG A 101 -8.99 -0.77 -21.59
C ARG A 101 -8.77 0.15 -22.81
N PRO A 102 -9.73 0.23 -23.75
CA PRO A 102 -9.59 1.03 -24.96
C PRO A 102 -9.20 2.49 -24.73
N GLU A 103 -9.75 3.12 -23.69
CA GLU A 103 -9.43 4.50 -23.31
C GLU A 103 -7.96 4.68 -22.91
N VAL A 104 -7.37 3.69 -22.23
CA VAL A 104 -5.96 3.71 -21.80
C VAL A 104 -5.03 3.49 -23.00
N LYS A 105 -5.39 2.58 -23.92
CA LYS A 105 -4.62 2.37 -25.16
C LYS A 105 -4.61 3.62 -26.04
N ALA A 106 -5.74 4.33 -26.14
CA ALA A 106 -5.86 5.56 -26.92
C ALA A 106 -4.98 6.69 -26.33
N GLU A 107 -4.90 6.82 -25.01
CA GLU A 107 -4.04 7.82 -24.36
C GLU A 107 -2.53 7.51 -24.50
N LEU A 108 -2.16 6.24 -24.60
CA LEU A 108 -0.76 5.80 -24.75
C LEU A 108 -0.23 5.83 -26.18
N GLY A 109 -1.08 6.18 -27.16
CA GLY A 109 -0.63 6.43 -28.54
C GLY A 109 -0.68 5.25 -29.51
N GLY A 110 -1.50 4.22 -29.22
CA GLY A 110 -1.73 3.09 -30.13
C GLY A 110 -0.66 2.01 -30.04
#